data_AF-A0A1D3L0Z5-F1
#
_entry.id   AF-A0A1D3L0Z5-F1
#
_cell.length_a   1.000
_cell.length_b   1.000
_cell.length_c   1.000
_cell.angle_alpha   90.00
_cell.angle_beta   90.00
_cell.angle_gamma   90.00
#
_symmetry.space_group_name_H-M   'P 1'
#
loop_
_entity.id
_entity.type
_entity.pdbx_description
1 polymer ?
#
loop_
_entity_poly.entity_id
_entity_poly.type
_entity_poly.pdbx_seq_one_letter_code
_entity_poly.pdbx_strand_id
1 'polypeptide(L)'
;MVDYKVHSVDENEDFVYTRSFRKIYRMFRSLKNRKGRFVLVTGTPGTGKSANIYTALKSLDLNVYEPALFLHNVDMSYDEVFNEFFKTLRADLNVETNEDVYKKVQEYDVVLLADKILDSEFINKEKAGLSLWTLNKGLRALPFYFKIELERIKHKNDLKNVNIVIQTVFAFRFNGRSYDILTDFSIFSKILIFIFKHLFEIIMITYSEEEILQIVKNNFKYADDTSIKSYIEKYGHKPRSIFKALRNEGETIVPKYEKGFLYGLIITGIFLIYQIMRFIIHFATDVLVVV
;
A
#
# COMPACT_ATOMS: atom_id res chain seq x y z
N MET A 1 22.36 -9.70 2.68
CA MET A 1 21.03 -10.16 3.13
C MET A 1 20.12 -10.11 1.91
N VAL A 2 19.45 -11.20 1.55
CA VAL A 2 18.63 -11.25 0.33
C VAL A 2 17.29 -10.58 0.64
N ASP A 3 16.93 -9.54 -0.12
CA ASP A 3 15.64 -8.87 0.02
C ASP A 3 14.57 -9.64 -0.79
N TYR A 4 13.58 -10.22 -0.10
CA TYR A 4 12.41 -10.84 -0.75
C TYR A 4 11.27 -9.84 -0.97
N LYS A 5 11.54 -8.55 -0.85
CA LYS A 5 10.61 -7.51 -1.29
C LYS A 5 10.81 -7.35 -2.79
N VAL A 6 9.75 -7.63 -3.54
CA VAL A 6 9.65 -7.32 -4.96
C VAL A 6 9.40 -5.81 -5.06
N HIS A 7 10.32 -5.10 -5.68
CA HIS A 7 10.25 -3.65 -5.85
C HIS A 7 9.89 -3.22 -7.26
N SER A 8 9.91 -4.17 -8.21
CA SER A 8 9.64 -3.90 -9.63
C SER A 8 8.96 -5.06 -10.35
N VAL A 9 8.51 -4.76 -11.58
CA VAL A 9 7.87 -5.71 -12.51
C VAL A 9 8.79 -6.86 -12.92
N ASP A 10 10.10 -6.69 -12.84
CA ASP A 10 11.07 -7.63 -13.40
C ASP A 10 11.61 -8.66 -12.39
N GLU A 11 11.23 -8.56 -11.12
CA GLU A 11 11.81 -9.33 -10.01
C GLU A 11 11.03 -10.60 -9.62
N ASN A 12 10.21 -11.19 -10.50
CA ASN A 12 9.25 -12.22 -10.05
C ASN A 12 9.05 -13.41 -11.01
N GLU A 13 10.12 -14.16 -11.29
CA GLU A 13 10.10 -15.34 -12.19
C GLU A 13 9.37 -16.56 -11.58
N ASP A 14 9.40 -16.72 -10.26
CA ASP A 14 8.87 -17.90 -9.54
C ASP A 14 7.51 -17.64 -8.85
N PHE A 15 6.61 -16.92 -9.52
CA PHE A 15 5.32 -16.52 -8.94
C PHE A 15 4.24 -17.61 -9.00
N VAL A 16 3.53 -17.82 -7.88
CA VAL A 16 2.41 -18.78 -7.78
C VAL A 16 1.06 -18.09 -7.97
N TYR A 17 0.24 -18.60 -8.89
CA TYR A 17 -1.08 -18.07 -9.24
C TYR A 17 -2.16 -18.38 -8.19
N THR A 18 -2.23 -17.55 -7.16
CA THR A 18 -3.20 -17.67 -6.05
C THR A 18 -4.59 -17.10 -6.34
N ARG A 19 -5.55 -17.33 -5.44
CA ARG A 19 -6.87 -16.69 -5.45
C ARG A 19 -6.77 -15.18 -5.34
N SER A 20 -5.88 -14.65 -4.50
CA SER A 20 -5.63 -13.22 -4.38
C SER A 20 -5.06 -12.63 -5.67
N PHE A 21 -4.13 -13.32 -6.33
CA PHE A 21 -3.66 -12.92 -7.65
C PHE A 21 -4.82 -12.85 -8.66
N ARG A 22 -5.65 -13.88 -8.76
CA ARG A 22 -6.80 -13.90 -9.69
C ARG A 22 -7.76 -12.73 -9.44
N LYS A 23 -7.95 -12.30 -8.19
CA LYS A 23 -8.74 -11.10 -7.86
C LYS A 23 -8.09 -9.82 -8.38
N ILE A 24 -6.78 -9.64 -8.14
CA ILE A 24 -6.02 -8.49 -8.68
C ILE A 24 -6.09 -8.51 -10.20
N TYR A 25 -5.76 -9.63 -10.84
CA TYR A 25 -5.73 -9.75 -12.30
C TYR A 25 -7.07 -9.33 -12.93
N ARG A 26 -8.21 -9.82 -12.39
CA ARG A 26 -9.54 -9.43 -12.87
C ARG A 26 -9.81 -7.94 -12.69
N MET A 27 -9.43 -7.35 -11.56
CA MET A 27 -9.58 -5.92 -11.33
C MET A 27 -8.71 -5.10 -12.28
N PHE A 28 -7.42 -5.42 -12.36
CA PHE A 28 -6.44 -4.69 -13.15
C PHE A 28 -6.73 -4.78 -14.64
N ARG A 29 -7.25 -5.92 -15.12
CA ARG A 29 -7.67 -6.07 -16.52
C ARG A 29 -8.70 -5.01 -16.93
N SER A 30 -9.55 -4.59 -15.99
CA SER A 30 -10.55 -3.57 -16.26
C SER A 30 -9.98 -2.15 -16.36
N LEU A 31 -8.79 -1.90 -15.81
CA LEU A 31 -8.15 -0.57 -15.79
C LEU A 31 -7.69 -0.13 -17.18
N LYS A 32 -7.44 -1.07 -18.09
CA LYS A 32 -7.08 -0.79 -19.49
C LYS A 32 -8.20 -0.11 -20.27
N ASN A 33 -9.45 -0.42 -19.92
CA ASN A 33 -10.63 0.01 -20.69
C ASN A 33 -11.58 0.92 -19.89
N ARG A 34 -11.28 1.16 -18.61
CA ARG A 34 -12.11 1.99 -17.71
C ARG A 34 -11.20 2.88 -16.89
N LYS A 35 -11.57 4.14 -16.75
CA LYS A 35 -10.86 5.14 -15.93
C LYS A 35 -11.65 5.48 -14.66
N GLY A 36 -11.04 6.24 -13.76
CA GLY A 36 -11.67 6.77 -12.55
C GLY A 36 -11.74 5.77 -11.39
N ARG A 37 -10.95 4.69 -11.43
CA ARG A 37 -10.98 3.65 -10.41
C ARG A 37 -9.91 3.88 -9.35
N PHE A 38 -10.31 3.81 -8.10
CA PHE A 38 -9.43 3.95 -6.94
C PHE A 38 -9.35 2.61 -6.24
N VAL A 39 -8.26 1.88 -6.48
CA VAL A 39 -8.09 0.51 -5.99
C VAL A 39 -7.13 0.51 -4.80
N LEU A 40 -7.57 -0.03 -3.67
CA LEU A 40 -6.76 -0.21 -2.47
C LEU A 40 -6.34 -1.67 -2.36
N VAL A 41 -5.05 -1.96 -2.55
CA VAL A 41 -4.48 -3.28 -2.33
C VAL A 41 -3.84 -3.33 -0.95
N THR A 42 -4.36 -4.20 -0.09
CA THR A 42 -4.00 -4.26 1.33
C THR A 42 -3.83 -5.70 1.83
N GLY A 43 -3.23 -5.84 3.01
CA GLY A 43 -2.97 -7.12 3.67
C GLY A 43 -1.75 -7.02 4.58
N THR A 44 -1.57 -8.04 5.43
CA THR A 44 -0.53 -8.02 6.47
C THR A 44 0.88 -7.86 5.86
N PRO A 45 1.85 -7.29 6.60
CA PRO A 45 3.24 -7.25 6.16
C PRO A 45 3.75 -8.64 5.77
N GLY A 46 4.46 -8.74 4.64
CA GLY A 46 5.06 -10.00 4.20
C GLY A 46 4.14 -10.96 3.41
N THR A 47 2.89 -10.57 3.12
CA THR A 47 1.97 -11.35 2.26
C THR A 47 2.23 -11.21 0.76
N GLY A 48 3.28 -10.52 0.33
CA GLY A 48 3.59 -10.39 -1.10
C GLY A 48 2.60 -9.54 -1.89
N LYS A 49 2.08 -8.44 -1.31
CA LYS A 49 1.27 -7.44 -2.04
C LYS A 49 1.98 -6.96 -3.30
N SER A 50 3.22 -6.48 -3.17
CA SER A 50 4.03 -6.02 -4.29
C SER A 50 4.18 -7.11 -5.35
N ALA A 51 4.48 -8.36 -4.94
CA ALA A 51 4.58 -9.49 -5.86
C ALA A 51 3.29 -9.72 -6.67
N ASN A 52 2.12 -9.66 -6.04
CA ASN A 52 0.85 -9.83 -6.77
C ASN A 52 0.56 -8.63 -7.69
N ILE A 53 0.80 -7.40 -7.23
CA ILE A 53 0.55 -6.18 -8.00
C ILE A 53 1.43 -6.18 -9.24
N TYR A 54 2.75 -6.27 -9.07
CA TYR A 54 3.71 -6.19 -10.17
C TYR A 54 3.54 -7.32 -11.18
N THR A 55 3.27 -8.54 -10.72
CA THR A 55 2.97 -9.66 -11.64
C THR A 55 1.71 -9.39 -12.45
N ALA A 56 0.65 -8.85 -11.83
CA ALA A 56 -0.58 -8.55 -12.55
C ALA A 56 -0.40 -7.42 -13.57
N LEU A 57 0.34 -6.37 -13.19
CA LEU A 57 0.69 -5.27 -14.11
C LEU A 57 1.48 -5.79 -15.32
N LYS A 58 2.50 -6.64 -15.09
CA LYS A 58 3.27 -7.32 -16.15
C LYS A 58 2.39 -8.15 -17.07
N SER A 59 1.59 -9.03 -16.46
CA SER A 59 0.79 -10.02 -17.19
C SER A 59 -0.28 -9.39 -18.08
N LEU A 60 -0.69 -8.17 -17.75
CA LEU A 60 -1.72 -7.43 -18.48
C LEU A 60 -1.15 -6.37 -19.42
N ASP A 61 0.17 -6.19 -19.41
CA ASP A 61 0.87 -5.16 -20.18
C ASP A 61 0.17 -3.80 -20.01
N LEU A 62 0.06 -3.37 -18.76
CA LEU A 62 -0.51 -2.07 -18.40
C LEU A 62 0.58 -1.00 -18.46
N ASN A 63 0.25 0.16 -19.03
CA ASN A 63 1.12 1.32 -18.98
C ASN A 63 1.03 1.96 -17.57
N VAL A 64 2.09 1.84 -16.77
CA VAL A 64 2.08 2.24 -15.36
C VAL A 64 3.01 3.41 -15.11
N TYR A 65 2.51 4.40 -14.40
CA TYR A 65 3.33 5.43 -13.76
C TYR A 65 3.44 5.15 -12.27
N GLU A 66 4.66 4.96 -11.76
CA GLU A 66 4.92 4.74 -10.35
C GLU A 66 5.87 5.82 -9.81
N PRO A 67 5.33 6.90 -9.19
CA PRO A 67 6.17 7.95 -8.65
C PRO A 67 6.98 7.48 -7.44
N ALA A 68 8.20 8.00 -7.33
CA ALA A 68 8.98 7.92 -6.09
C ALA A 68 8.84 9.24 -5.30
N LEU A 69 9.05 9.20 -3.98
CA LEU A 69 9.11 10.42 -3.17
C LEU A 69 10.29 10.36 -2.21
N PHE A 70 11.26 11.23 -2.43
CA PHE A 70 12.50 11.28 -1.66
C PHE A 70 12.53 12.54 -0.79
N LEU A 71 12.01 12.45 0.43
CA LEU A 71 12.05 13.56 1.37
C LEU A 71 13.47 13.78 1.87
N HIS A 72 13.85 15.04 2.05
CA HIS A 72 15.19 15.42 2.49
C HIS A 72 15.48 14.97 3.92
N ASN A 73 14.49 15.02 4.80
CA ASN A 73 14.56 14.54 6.17
C ASN A 73 13.14 14.35 6.75
N VAL A 74 13.07 13.78 7.94
CA VAL A 74 11.81 13.51 8.66
C VAL A 74 11.21 14.75 9.34
N ASP A 75 11.93 15.87 9.34
CA ASP A 75 11.56 17.10 10.04
C ASP A 75 10.86 18.13 9.15
N MET A 76 10.80 17.89 7.83
CA MET A 76 10.01 18.69 6.89
C MET A 76 8.58 18.93 7.40
N SER A 77 8.08 20.14 7.24
CA SER A 77 6.68 20.51 7.48
C SER A 77 5.73 19.82 6.49
N TYR A 78 4.45 19.79 6.81
CA TYR A 78 3.45 19.20 5.91
C TYR A 78 3.37 19.94 4.56
N ASP A 79 3.61 21.25 4.54
CA ASP A 79 3.63 22.05 3.31
C ASP A 79 4.85 21.72 2.44
N GLU A 80 6.02 21.57 3.07
CA GLU A 80 7.24 21.17 2.36
C GLU A 80 7.09 19.77 1.75
N VAL A 81 6.51 18.81 2.48
CA VAL A 81 6.25 17.46 1.95
C VAL A 81 5.26 17.49 0.78
N PHE A 82 4.18 18.27 0.88
CA PHE A 82 3.21 18.42 -0.20
C PHE A 82 3.84 19.06 -1.46
N ASN A 83 4.68 20.09 -1.26
CA ASN A 83 5.36 20.76 -2.36
C ASN A 83 6.41 19.83 -3.00
N GLU A 84 7.16 19.06 -2.20
CA GLU A 84 8.15 18.11 -2.73
C GLU A 84 7.45 16.97 -3.50
N PHE A 85 6.27 16.54 -3.07
CA PHE A 85 5.46 15.58 -3.81
C PHE A 85 5.12 16.08 -5.22
N PHE A 86 4.51 17.26 -5.34
CA PHE A 86 4.17 17.81 -6.66
C PHE A 86 5.40 18.20 -7.50
N LYS A 87 6.47 18.67 -6.87
CA LYS A 87 7.74 18.91 -7.55
C LYS A 87 8.30 17.63 -8.15
N THR A 88 8.24 16.52 -7.42
CA THR A 88 8.67 15.21 -7.92
C THR A 88 7.80 14.75 -9.09
N LEU A 89 6.47 14.83 -8.95
CA LEU A 89 5.55 14.46 -10.04
C LEU A 89 5.80 15.29 -11.30
N ARG A 90 6.01 16.60 -11.16
CA ARG A 90 6.30 17.50 -12.27
C ARG A 90 7.61 17.15 -12.98
N ALA A 91 8.66 16.85 -12.21
CA ALA A 91 9.94 16.44 -12.76
C ALA A 91 9.84 15.08 -13.50
N ASP A 92 9.23 14.08 -12.86
CA ASP A 92 9.08 12.73 -13.41
C ASP A 92 8.25 12.72 -14.71
N LEU A 93 7.21 13.56 -14.77
CA LEU A 93 6.31 13.67 -15.92
C LEU A 93 6.74 14.73 -16.95
N ASN A 94 7.83 15.45 -16.67
CA ASN A 94 8.34 16.56 -17.47
C ASN A 94 7.26 17.63 -17.80
N VAL A 95 6.61 18.15 -16.76
CA VAL A 95 5.58 19.20 -16.85
C VAL A 95 5.84 20.34 -15.87
N GLU A 96 5.37 21.55 -16.21
CA GLU A 96 5.70 22.76 -15.44
C GLU A 96 4.73 23.04 -14.28
N THR A 97 3.46 22.68 -14.44
CA THR A 97 2.37 23.03 -13.50
C THR A 97 1.77 21.79 -12.84
N ASN A 98 1.11 21.97 -11.70
CA ASN A 98 0.40 20.88 -11.02
C ASN A 98 -0.84 20.45 -11.83
N GLU A 99 -1.48 21.38 -12.51
CA GLU A 99 -2.60 21.13 -13.41
C GLU A 99 -2.18 20.19 -14.56
N ASP A 100 -0.99 20.36 -15.10
CA ASP A 100 -0.48 19.51 -16.17
C ASP A 100 -0.06 18.12 -15.67
N VAL A 101 0.29 17.97 -14.40
CA VAL A 101 0.47 16.63 -13.77
C VAL A 101 -0.82 15.83 -13.92
N TYR A 102 -1.98 16.41 -13.56
CA TYR A 102 -3.26 15.71 -13.64
C TYR A 102 -3.66 15.33 -15.06
N LYS A 103 -3.31 16.15 -16.06
CA LYS A 103 -3.52 15.81 -17.47
C LYS A 103 -2.60 14.68 -17.90
N LYS A 104 -1.31 14.78 -17.57
CA LYS A 104 -0.29 13.83 -18.00
C LYS A 104 -0.53 12.43 -17.43
N VAL A 105 -0.94 12.32 -16.17
CA VAL A 105 -1.22 11.01 -15.56
C VAL A 105 -2.43 10.28 -16.18
N GLN A 106 -3.30 10.97 -16.94
CA GLN A 106 -4.42 10.33 -17.65
C GLN A 106 -3.95 9.46 -18.83
N GLU A 107 -2.74 9.71 -19.35
CA GLU A 107 -2.13 8.93 -20.43
C GLU A 107 -1.74 7.50 -19.99
N TYR A 108 -1.61 7.27 -18.69
CA TYR A 108 -1.27 5.96 -18.13
C TYR A 108 -2.53 5.14 -17.84
N ASP A 109 -2.41 3.82 -17.97
CA ASP A 109 -3.47 2.90 -17.55
C ASP A 109 -3.68 2.95 -16.05
N VAL A 110 -2.58 3.12 -15.30
CA VAL A 110 -2.55 3.11 -13.83
C VAL A 110 -1.48 4.05 -13.30
N VAL A 111 -1.83 4.84 -12.28
CA VAL A 111 -0.87 5.45 -11.35
C VAL A 111 -0.75 4.55 -10.12
N LEU A 112 0.45 4.01 -9.87
CA LEU A 112 0.73 3.12 -8.75
C LEU A 112 1.40 3.89 -7.61
N LEU A 113 0.68 4.07 -6.50
CA LEU A 113 1.21 4.62 -5.26
C LEU A 113 1.61 3.45 -4.34
N ALA A 114 2.88 3.05 -4.39
CA ALA A 114 3.38 1.86 -3.70
C ALA A 114 4.63 2.14 -2.85
N ASP A 115 5.56 1.19 -2.82
CA ASP A 115 6.69 1.23 -1.90
C ASP A 115 7.64 2.40 -2.19
N LYS A 116 7.77 2.86 -3.45
CA LYS A 116 8.64 3.98 -3.84
C LYS A 116 8.23 5.33 -3.27
N ILE A 117 6.95 5.53 -2.95
CA ILE A 117 6.46 6.75 -2.29
C ILE A 117 6.45 6.62 -0.77
N LEU A 118 6.12 5.42 -0.28
CA LEU A 118 5.91 5.16 1.14
C LEU A 118 7.23 4.93 1.89
N ASP A 119 8.12 4.13 1.33
CA ASP A 119 9.33 3.66 1.99
C ASP A 119 10.58 3.85 1.11
N SER A 120 10.71 5.02 0.49
CA SER A 120 11.83 5.36 -0.40
C SER A 120 13.20 5.30 0.27
N GLU A 121 13.26 5.31 1.60
CA GLU A 121 14.50 5.10 2.37
C GLU A 121 15.17 3.74 2.09
N PHE A 122 14.42 2.75 1.59
CA PHE A 122 14.99 1.46 1.17
C PHE A 122 15.66 1.53 -0.21
N ILE A 123 15.35 2.55 -1.01
CA ILE A 123 15.95 2.80 -2.32
C ILE A 123 17.13 3.75 -2.17
N ASN A 124 16.95 4.84 -1.41
CA ASN A 124 18.01 5.78 -1.06
C ASN A 124 18.06 5.98 0.46
N LYS A 125 19.10 5.44 1.08
CA LYS A 125 19.29 5.46 2.55
C LYS A 125 19.48 6.86 3.13
N GLU A 126 19.80 7.86 2.32
CA GLU A 126 19.97 9.25 2.74
C GLU A 126 18.65 10.04 2.70
N LYS A 127 17.57 9.42 2.21
CA LYS A 127 16.26 10.04 2.06
C LYS A 127 15.25 9.38 2.97
N ALA A 128 14.14 10.06 3.20
CA ALA A 128 13.00 9.52 3.94
C ALA A 128 11.79 9.32 3.02
N GLY A 129 11.09 8.20 3.15
CA GLY A 129 9.78 7.99 2.56
C GLY A 129 8.65 8.58 3.41
N LEU A 130 7.45 8.68 2.81
CA LEU A 130 6.29 9.25 3.47
C LEU A 130 5.90 8.51 4.76
N SER A 131 6.08 7.19 4.79
CA SER A 131 5.79 6.37 5.97
C SER A 131 6.75 6.69 7.12
N LEU A 132 8.03 6.93 6.85
CA LEU A 132 9.01 7.29 7.90
C LEU A 132 8.76 8.72 8.41
N TRP A 133 8.47 9.66 7.50
CA TRP A 133 8.09 11.02 7.86
C TRP A 133 6.80 11.07 8.70
N THR A 134 5.76 10.35 8.27
CA THR A 134 4.49 10.26 9.01
C THR A 134 4.72 9.67 10.40
N LEU A 135 5.59 8.67 10.50
CA LEU A 135 5.95 8.05 11.77
C LEU A 135 6.67 9.02 12.72
N ASN A 136 7.56 9.87 12.19
CA ASN A 136 8.22 10.91 12.97
C ASN A 136 7.24 12.00 13.44
N LYS A 137 6.32 12.44 12.55
CA LYS A 137 5.39 13.54 12.84
C LYS A 137 4.19 13.16 13.70
N GLY A 138 3.74 11.91 13.67
CA GLY A 138 2.56 11.44 14.39
C GLY A 138 1.30 12.26 14.04
N LEU A 139 0.55 12.73 15.05
CA LEU A 139 -0.64 13.58 14.87
C LEU A 139 -0.38 14.84 14.04
N ARG A 140 0.86 15.38 14.04
CA ARG A 140 1.21 16.57 13.25
C ARG A 140 1.29 16.30 11.76
N ALA A 141 1.17 15.04 11.32
CA ALA A 141 1.01 14.70 9.91
C ALA A 141 -0.42 14.91 9.39
N LEU A 142 -1.44 15.04 10.27
CA LEU A 142 -2.84 15.22 9.87
C LEU A 142 -3.06 16.32 8.82
N PRO A 143 -2.51 17.54 8.98
CA PRO A 143 -2.70 18.61 8.00
C PRO A 143 -2.23 18.24 6.58
N PHE A 144 -1.19 17.40 6.45
CA PHE A 144 -0.76 16.90 5.14
C PHE A 144 -1.87 16.09 4.47
N TYR A 145 -2.45 15.13 5.18
CA TYR A 145 -3.51 14.27 4.64
C TYR A 145 -4.79 15.07 4.32
N PHE A 146 -5.15 16.06 5.14
CA PHE A 146 -6.23 16.99 4.82
C PHE A 146 -5.94 17.80 3.56
N LYS A 147 -4.69 18.27 3.38
CA LYS A 147 -4.29 19.01 2.19
C LYS A 147 -4.37 18.16 0.92
N ILE A 148 -3.92 16.89 0.98
CA ILE A 148 -4.07 15.93 -0.12
C ILE A 148 -5.54 15.71 -0.47
N GLU A 149 -6.44 15.70 0.51
CA GLU A 149 -7.88 15.56 0.24
C GLU A 149 -8.51 16.79 -0.41
N LEU A 150 -8.18 17.98 0.10
CA LEU A 150 -8.65 19.23 -0.49
C LEU A 150 -8.21 19.31 -1.95
N GLU A 151 -6.97 18.93 -2.21
CA GLU A 151 -6.41 18.84 -3.56
C GLU A 151 -7.18 17.81 -4.42
N ARG A 152 -7.49 16.63 -3.87
CA ARG A 152 -8.33 15.61 -4.53
C ARG A 152 -9.74 16.13 -4.86
N ILE A 153 -10.36 16.88 -3.95
CA ILE A 153 -11.71 17.44 -4.14
C ILE A 153 -11.67 18.51 -5.23
N LYS A 154 -10.69 19.41 -5.17
CA LYS A 154 -10.45 20.46 -6.17
C LYS A 154 -10.29 19.87 -7.57
N HIS A 155 -9.56 18.77 -7.69
CA HIS A 155 -9.27 18.09 -8.96
C HIS A 155 -10.12 16.83 -9.20
N LYS A 156 -11.30 16.73 -8.57
CA LYS A 156 -12.17 15.53 -8.67
C LYS A 156 -12.53 15.20 -10.13
N ASN A 157 -12.74 16.22 -10.97
CA ASN A 157 -13.11 16.00 -12.37
C ASN A 157 -11.93 15.48 -13.20
N ASP A 158 -10.71 15.94 -12.94
CA ASP A 158 -9.51 15.44 -13.61
C ASP A 158 -9.26 13.97 -13.19
N LEU A 159 -9.42 13.69 -11.90
CA LEU A 159 -9.20 12.36 -11.33
C LEU A 159 -10.23 11.31 -11.77
N LYS A 160 -11.39 11.69 -12.31
CA LYS A 160 -12.34 10.74 -12.93
C LYS A 160 -11.75 10.02 -14.14
N ASN A 161 -10.70 10.58 -14.74
CA ASN A 161 -10.03 10.01 -15.91
C ASN A 161 -8.72 9.27 -15.55
N VAL A 162 -8.43 9.11 -14.25
CA VAL A 162 -7.20 8.48 -13.75
C VAL A 162 -7.56 7.23 -12.96
N ASN A 163 -6.83 6.14 -13.19
CA ASN A 163 -6.88 4.99 -12.30
C ASN A 163 -5.74 5.09 -11.29
N ILE A 164 -6.05 4.98 -10.01
CA ILE A 164 -5.07 5.03 -8.92
C ILE A 164 -5.10 3.69 -8.19
N VAL A 165 -3.96 3.01 -8.14
CA VAL A 165 -3.75 1.81 -7.32
C VAL A 165 -2.88 2.21 -6.14
N ILE A 166 -3.37 1.98 -4.93
CA ILE A 166 -2.66 2.26 -3.69
C ILE A 166 -2.29 0.94 -3.03
N GLN A 167 -1.00 0.72 -2.78
CA GLN A 167 -0.52 -0.34 -1.91
C GLN A 167 -0.27 0.23 -0.52
N THR A 168 -0.88 -0.34 0.51
CA THR A 168 -0.57 0.05 1.89
C THR A 168 -0.73 -1.11 2.86
N VAL A 169 -0.27 -0.87 4.08
CA VAL A 169 -0.33 -1.80 5.21
C VAL A 169 -0.96 -1.06 6.38
N PHE A 170 -2.02 -1.61 6.94
CA PHE A 170 -2.64 -1.09 8.16
C PHE A 170 -2.19 -1.90 9.38
N ALA A 171 -0.88 -2.02 9.58
CA ALA A 171 -0.34 -2.84 10.65
C ALA A 171 0.37 -2.02 11.73
N PHE A 172 0.24 -2.47 12.98
CA PHE A 172 0.98 -1.97 14.12
C PHE A 172 1.66 -3.11 14.87
N ARG A 173 2.65 -2.81 15.70
CA ARG A 173 3.34 -3.81 16.52
C ARG A 173 3.00 -3.61 17.98
N PHE A 174 2.64 -4.68 18.67
CA PHE A 174 2.38 -4.70 20.11
C PHE A 174 2.98 -5.95 20.73
N ASN A 175 3.69 -5.80 21.85
CA ASN A 175 4.38 -6.91 22.54
C ASN A 175 5.19 -7.81 21.59
N GLY A 176 5.98 -7.21 20.70
CA GLY A 176 6.81 -7.93 19.74
C GLY A 176 6.06 -8.56 18.55
N ARG A 177 4.72 -8.61 18.56
CA ARG A 177 3.87 -9.17 17.50
C ARG A 177 3.32 -8.07 16.58
N SER A 178 3.22 -8.34 15.28
CA SER A 178 2.61 -7.42 14.30
C SER A 178 1.16 -7.80 14.04
N TYR A 179 0.26 -6.83 14.24
CA TYR A 179 -1.18 -6.93 14.05
C TYR A 179 -1.61 -6.07 12.86
N ASP A 180 -2.52 -6.57 12.03
CA ASP A 180 -3.16 -5.83 10.94
C ASP A 180 -4.59 -5.44 11.33
N ILE A 181 -4.87 -4.15 11.25
CA ILE A 181 -6.13 -3.53 11.68
C ILE A 181 -7.31 -3.99 10.80
N LEU A 182 -7.06 -4.32 9.54
CA LEU A 182 -8.09 -4.77 8.62
C LEU A 182 -8.42 -6.26 8.76
N THR A 183 -7.60 -7.05 9.44
CA THR A 183 -7.83 -8.49 9.56
C THR A 183 -7.91 -9.01 10.98
N ASP A 184 -7.18 -8.41 11.92
CA ASP A 184 -6.93 -9.01 13.24
C ASP A 184 -7.90 -8.53 14.33
N PHE A 185 -8.75 -7.53 14.05
CA PHE A 185 -9.62 -6.86 15.03
C PHE A 185 -11.12 -7.07 14.79
N SER A 186 -11.52 -8.31 14.47
CA SER A 186 -12.91 -8.78 14.43
C SER A 186 -13.92 -7.73 13.91
N ILE A 187 -14.75 -7.15 14.81
CA ILE A 187 -15.80 -6.19 14.44
C ILE A 187 -15.25 -4.85 13.97
N PHE A 188 -14.15 -4.37 14.54
CA PHE A 188 -13.51 -3.11 14.15
C PHE A 188 -12.97 -3.21 12.72
N SER A 189 -12.35 -4.34 12.39
CA SER A 189 -11.90 -4.63 11.03
C SER A 189 -13.06 -4.59 10.03
N LYS A 190 -14.23 -5.15 10.38
CA LYS A 190 -15.42 -5.13 9.52
C LYS A 190 -15.95 -3.70 9.30
N ILE A 191 -16.04 -2.90 10.36
CA ILE A 191 -16.47 -1.49 10.27
C ILE A 191 -15.51 -0.70 9.40
N LEU A 192 -14.21 -0.88 9.59
CA LEU A 192 -13.18 -0.17 8.84
C LEU A 192 -13.21 -0.53 7.35
N ILE A 193 -13.32 -1.82 7.03
CA ILE A 193 -13.48 -2.28 5.64
C ILE A 193 -14.75 -1.69 5.03
N PHE A 194 -15.85 -1.62 5.79
CA PHE A 194 -17.10 -1.01 5.33
C PHE A 194 -16.90 0.47 4.94
N ILE A 195 -16.25 1.27 5.80
CA ILE A 195 -15.92 2.67 5.52
C ILE A 195 -15.04 2.78 4.27
N PHE A 196 -13.98 1.96 4.17
CA PHE A 196 -13.08 2.02 3.03
C PHE A 196 -13.74 1.63 1.71
N LYS A 197 -14.73 0.74 1.72
CA LYS A 197 -15.46 0.34 0.51
C LYS A 197 -16.25 1.48 -0.13
N HIS A 198 -16.61 2.52 0.64
CA HIS A 198 -17.22 3.72 0.08
C HIS A 198 -16.22 4.61 -0.67
N LEU A 199 -14.93 4.43 -0.42
CA LEU A 199 -13.88 5.32 -0.88
C LEU A 199 -12.97 4.67 -1.93
N PHE A 200 -12.84 3.35 -1.85
CA PHE A 200 -11.93 2.54 -2.64
C PHE A 200 -12.55 1.19 -2.99
N GLU A 201 -12.12 0.66 -4.11
CA GLU A 201 -12.26 -0.75 -4.42
C GLU A 201 -11.17 -1.55 -3.72
N ILE A 202 -11.53 -2.33 -2.71
CA ILE A 202 -10.55 -2.99 -1.84
C ILE A 202 -10.23 -4.38 -2.34
N ILE A 203 -8.94 -4.69 -2.47
CA ILE A 203 -8.42 -6.04 -2.67
C ILE A 203 -7.54 -6.42 -1.49
N MET A 204 -7.96 -7.44 -0.75
CA MET A 204 -7.17 -8.00 0.35
C MET A 204 -6.33 -9.19 -0.14
N ILE A 205 -5.05 -9.17 0.19
CA ILE A 205 -4.10 -10.25 -0.09
C ILE A 205 -4.02 -11.16 1.12
N THR A 206 -4.61 -12.34 0.97
CA THR A 206 -4.66 -13.39 1.96
C THR A 206 -4.49 -14.73 1.26
N TYR A 207 -3.92 -15.70 1.97
CA TYR A 207 -3.68 -17.03 1.45
C TYR A 207 -4.29 -18.07 2.37
N SER A 208 -4.75 -19.16 1.76
CA SER A 208 -4.98 -20.43 2.44
C SER A 208 -3.67 -21.12 2.80
N GLU A 209 -3.72 -22.11 3.69
CA GLU A 209 -2.56 -22.92 4.06
C GLU A 209 -1.99 -23.64 2.82
N GLU A 210 -2.85 -24.16 1.95
CA GLU A 210 -2.44 -24.82 0.71
C GLU A 210 -1.72 -23.87 -0.26
N GLU A 211 -2.21 -22.62 -0.38
CA GLU A 211 -1.54 -21.60 -1.19
C GLU A 211 -0.16 -21.24 -0.60
N ILE A 212 -0.01 -21.17 0.72
CA ILE A 212 1.29 -20.95 1.36
C ILE A 212 2.23 -22.12 1.08
N LEU A 213 1.77 -23.37 1.25
CA LEU A 213 2.58 -24.56 0.94
C LEU A 213 3.10 -24.52 -0.50
N GLN A 214 2.25 -24.16 -1.46
CA GLN A 214 2.64 -24.01 -2.86
C GLN A 214 3.68 -22.89 -3.06
N ILE A 215 3.44 -21.71 -2.49
CA ILE A 215 4.38 -20.57 -2.58
C ILE A 215 5.75 -20.95 -2.02
N VAL A 216 5.77 -21.59 -0.84
CA VAL A 216 7.01 -21.98 -0.16
C VAL A 216 7.74 -23.06 -0.95
N LYS A 217 7.06 -24.12 -1.38
CA LYS A 217 7.69 -25.20 -2.16
C LYS A 217 8.23 -24.72 -3.50
N ASN A 218 7.60 -23.73 -4.13
CA ASN A 218 8.12 -23.16 -5.38
C ASN A 218 9.49 -22.48 -5.16
N ASN A 219 9.69 -21.85 -4.00
CA ASN A 219 10.92 -21.13 -3.65
C ASN A 219 11.93 -21.99 -2.87
N PHE A 220 11.48 -23.07 -2.23
CA PHE A 220 12.24 -23.99 -1.39
C PHE A 220 11.86 -25.44 -1.70
N LYS A 221 12.35 -25.96 -2.82
CA LYS A 221 11.95 -27.28 -3.38
C LYS A 221 12.11 -28.46 -2.41
N TYR A 222 13.03 -28.35 -1.44
CA TYR A 222 13.35 -29.42 -0.48
C TYR A 222 12.74 -29.19 0.91
N ALA A 223 11.95 -28.13 1.12
CA ALA A 223 11.27 -27.91 2.39
C ALA A 223 10.13 -28.91 2.55
N ASP A 224 10.11 -29.62 3.69
CA ASP A 224 9.08 -30.60 4.01
C ASP A 224 7.80 -29.93 4.53
N ASP A 225 6.65 -30.55 4.26
CA ASP A 225 5.33 -30.00 4.62
C ASP A 225 5.19 -29.80 6.13
N THR A 226 5.78 -30.67 6.95
CA THR A 226 5.70 -30.60 8.41
C THR A 226 6.40 -29.35 8.94
N SER A 227 7.61 -29.06 8.46
CA SER A 227 8.35 -27.84 8.79
C SER A 227 7.61 -26.59 8.30
N ILE A 228 7.08 -26.60 7.07
CA ILE A 228 6.33 -25.45 6.54
C ILE A 228 5.09 -25.19 7.39
N LYS A 229 4.31 -26.22 7.73
CA LYS A 229 3.11 -26.09 8.58
C LYS A 229 3.46 -25.54 9.97
N SER A 230 4.53 -26.02 10.59
CA SER A 230 5.02 -25.47 11.86
C SER A 230 5.32 -23.96 11.76
N TYR A 231 5.91 -23.51 10.64
CA TYR A 231 6.13 -22.08 10.42
C TYR A 231 4.85 -21.31 10.08
N ILE A 232 3.86 -21.92 9.44
CA ILE A 232 2.53 -21.30 9.25
C ILE A 232 1.85 -21.09 10.61
N GLU A 233 1.90 -22.07 11.51
CA GLU A 233 1.35 -21.92 12.87
C GLU A 233 2.06 -20.80 13.65
N LYS A 234 3.39 -20.72 13.51
CA LYS A 234 4.21 -19.73 14.23
C LYS A 234 4.08 -18.30 13.69
N TYR A 235 4.08 -18.13 12.37
CA TYR A 235 4.19 -16.83 11.72
C TYR A 235 2.92 -16.39 10.97
N GLY A 236 1.93 -17.28 10.85
CA GLY A 236 0.73 -17.10 10.04
C GLY A 236 1.01 -17.24 8.54
N HIS A 237 0.01 -16.88 7.72
CA HIS A 237 0.05 -16.96 6.26
C HIS A 237 0.90 -15.83 5.61
N LYS A 238 2.16 -15.69 6.03
CA LYS A 238 3.10 -14.63 5.61
C LYS A 238 4.34 -15.25 4.94
N PRO A 239 4.34 -15.43 3.60
CA PRO A 239 5.44 -16.07 2.87
C PRO A 239 6.82 -15.52 3.24
N ARG A 240 6.98 -14.19 3.33
CA ARG A 240 8.27 -13.58 3.66
C ARG A 240 8.82 -14.01 5.02
N SER A 241 7.98 -14.14 6.04
CA SER A 241 8.42 -14.59 7.37
C SER A 241 8.85 -16.05 7.35
N ILE A 242 8.09 -16.88 6.65
CA ILE A 242 8.40 -18.31 6.49
C ILE A 242 9.72 -18.50 5.71
N PHE A 243 9.93 -17.72 4.63
CA PHE A 243 11.17 -17.77 3.84
C PHE A 243 12.40 -17.44 4.68
N LYS A 244 12.31 -16.42 5.55
CA LYS A 244 13.39 -16.05 6.47
C LYS A 244 13.67 -17.17 7.47
N ALA A 245 12.62 -17.73 8.08
CA ALA A 245 12.74 -18.81 9.05
C ALA A 245 13.42 -20.05 8.44
N LEU A 246 13.03 -20.44 7.21
CA LEU A 246 13.64 -21.56 6.49
C LEU A 246 15.12 -21.37 6.16
N ARG A 247 15.60 -20.12 6.09
CA ARG A 247 17.02 -19.80 5.83
C ARG A 247 17.83 -19.56 7.09
N ASN A 248 17.25 -19.76 8.28
CA ASN A 248 17.85 -19.35 9.56
C ASN A 248 18.27 -17.87 9.58
N GLU A 249 17.65 -17.04 8.74
CA GLU A 249 17.80 -15.60 8.81
C GLU A 249 16.90 -15.16 9.97
N GLY A 250 17.51 -14.67 11.07
CA GLY A 250 16.75 -14.05 12.15
C GLY A 250 15.76 -13.02 11.60
N GLU A 251 14.64 -12.79 12.29
CA GLU A 251 13.69 -11.77 11.85
C GLU A 251 14.44 -10.44 11.67
N THR A 252 14.57 -9.97 10.42
CA THR A 252 15.04 -8.61 10.18
C THR A 252 13.98 -7.69 10.73
N ILE A 253 14.23 -7.21 11.95
CA ILE A 253 13.49 -6.16 12.57
C ILE A 253 13.67 -4.95 11.67
N VAL A 254 12.62 -4.57 10.95
CA VAL A 254 12.57 -3.23 10.35
C VAL A 254 12.39 -2.28 11.55
N PRO A 255 13.39 -1.46 11.91
CA PRO A 255 13.39 -0.67 13.16
C PRO A 255 12.17 0.25 13.30
N LYS A 256 11.56 0.60 12.16
CA LYS A 256 10.33 1.39 12.01
C LYS A 256 9.17 0.91 12.90
N TYR A 257 9.10 -0.37 13.26
CA TYR A 257 7.96 -0.94 13.99
C TYR A 257 8.25 -1.26 15.47
N GLU A 258 9.45 -1.03 16.01
CA GLU A 258 9.77 -1.36 17.40
C GLU A 258 9.13 -0.43 18.43
N LYS A 259 8.84 0.82 18.05
CA LYS A 259 8.03 1.73 18.88
C LYS A 259 6.52 1.57 18.65
N GLY A 260 6.08 0.61 17.82
CA GLY A 260 4.88 0.65 16.99
C GLY A 260 3.47 0.62 17.61
N PHE A 261 3.27 0.52 18.94
CA PHE A 261 1.91 0.36 19.47
C PHE A 261 1.11 1.66 19.39
N LEU A 262 1.58 2.71 20.08
CA LEU A 262 0.91 4.01 20.08
C LEU A 262 0.97 4.64 18.67
N TYR A 263 2.02 4.37 17.92
CA TYR A 263 2.32 5.02 16.64
C TYR A 263 1.51 4.43 15.47
N GLY A 264 1.33 3.10 15.42
CA GLY A 264 0.45 2.49 14.42
C GLY A 264 -1.03 2.77 14.72
N LEU A 265 -1.41 2.87 16.00
CA LEU A 265 -2.73 3.35 16.43
C LEU A 265 -2.94 4.83 16.13
N ILE A 266 -1.92 5.69 16.27
CA ILE A 266 -1.99 7.10 15.93
C ILE A 266 -2.10 7.27 14.42
N ILE A 267 -1.24 6.65 13.59
CA ILE A 267 -1.30 6.80 12.13
C ILE A 267 -2.60 6.21 11.58
N THR A 268 -2.97 5.01 12.03
CA THR A 268 -4.21 4.40 11.57
C THR A 268 -5.44 5.06 12.17
N GLY A 269 -5.35 5.58 13.40
CA GLY A 269 -6.41 6.35 14.06
C GLY A 269 -6.62 7.72 13.41
N ILE A 270 -5.54 8.44 13.09
CA ILE A 270 -5.53 9.66 12.25
C ILE A 270 -6.22 9.36 10.94
N PHE A 271 -5.75 8.33 10.25
CA PHE A 271 -6.28 7.96 8.95
C PHE A 271 -7.74 7.52 9.07
N LEU A 272 -8.13 6.78 10.11
CA LEU A 272 -9.52 6.41 10.40
C LEU A 272 -10.38 7.63 10.66
N ILE A 273 -9.96 8.51 11.56
CA ILE A 273 -10.69 9.71 11.95
C ILE A 273 -10.88 10.59 10.71
N TYR A 274 -9.82 10.76 9.92
CA TYR A 274 -9.85 11.46 8.66
C TYR A 274 -10.85 10.82 7.67
N GLN A 275 -10.85 9.49 7.51
CA GLN A 275 -11.75 8.80 6.57
C GLN A 275 -13.20 8.75 7.08
N ILE A 276 -13.42 8.69 8.40
CA ILE A 276 -14.72 8.84 9.05
C ILE A 276 -15.24 10.26 8.84
N MET A 277 -14.43 11.28 9.09
CA MET A 277 -14.79 12.68 8.81
C MET A 277 -15.12 12.89 7.33
N ARG A 278 -14.34 12.31 6.43
CA ARG A 278 -14.59 12.34 4.98
C ARG A 278 -15.90 11.66 4.61
N PHE A 279 -16.18 10.49 5.18
CA PHE A 279 -17.47 9.80 5.00
C PHE A 279 -18.63 10.67 5.48
N ILE A 280 -18.52 11.29 6.66
CA ILE A 280 -19.55 12.17 7.22
C ILE A 280 -19.75 13.40 6.33
N ILE A 281 -18.68 14.05 5.87
CA ILE A 281 -18.76 15.24 4.99
C ILE A 281 -19.38 14.85 3.64
N HIS A 282 -18.95 13.73 3.04
CA HIS A 282 -19.50 13.27 1.76
C HIS A 282 -20.98 12.88 1.89
N PHE A 283 -21.34 12.16 2.95
CA PHE A 283 -22.73 11.80 3.24
C PHE A 283 -23.60 13.04 3.50
N ALA A 284 -23.12 14.01 4.27
CA ALA A 284 -23.85 15.25 4.54
C ALA A 284 -24.02 16.10 3.28
N THR A 285 -23.00 16.17 2.42
CA THR A 285 -23.07 16.90 1.15
C THR A 285 -23.99 16.21 0.13
N ASP A 286 -24.00 14.89 0.07
CA ASP A 286 -24.93 14.16 -0.81
C ASP A 286 -26.39 14.24 -0.31
N VAL A 287 -26.62 14.28 1.01
CA VAL A 287 -27.96 14.47 1.60
C VAL A 287 -28.48 15.90 1.40
N LEU A 288 -27.62 16.92 1.48
CA LEU A 288 -28.00 18.32 1.27
C LEU A 288 -28.25 18.67 -0.21
N VAL A 289 -27.87 17.83 -1.16
CA VAL A 289 -28.18 18.00 -2.60
C VAL A 289 -29.53 17.36 -2.98
N VAL A 290 -30.15 16.60 -2.07
CA VAL A 290 -31.43 15.89 -2.28
C VAL A 290 -32.61 16.56 -1.54
N VAL A 291 -32.40 17.72 -0.91
CA VAL A 291 -33.44 18.56 -0.30
C VAL A 291 -33.48 19.91 -0.98
#